data_AF-A0A414B560-F1
#
_entry.id   AF-A0A414B560-F1
#
_cell.length_a   1.000
_cell.length_b   1.000
_cell.length_c   1.000
_cell.angle_alpha   90.00
_cell.angle_beta   90.00
_cell.angle_gamma   90.00
#
_symmetry.space_group_name_H-M   'P 1'
#
loop_
_entity.id
_entity.type
_entity.pdbx_description
1 polymer ?
#
loop_
_entity_poly.entity_id
_entity_poly.type
_entity_poly.pdbx_seq_one_letter_code
_entity_poly.pdbx_strand_id
1 'polypeptide(L)'
;MARGNFKYFQPNKLDLKDNYGDCAVRSICKAEDLSWLDAYDMMYRLSREVQCPMNCKSGFEYILKERGYTYAGISNKKGSRRPRVKEFARQHKEGTYILVVANHYVCSQDGKYYDTWDSGECCLYGYWKKEEEKKA
;
A
#
# COMPACT_ATOMS: atom_id res chain seq x y z
N MET A 1 20.20 18.81 0.12
CA MET A 1 19.16 18.15 -0.69
C MET A 1 18.38 17.22 0.23
N ALA A 2 17.08 17.44 0.44
CA ALA A 2 16.29 16.60 1.33
C ALA A 2 16.37 15.14 0.85
N ARG A 3 16.85 14.23 1.70
CA ARG A 3 16.79 12.79 1.44
C ARG A 3 15.33 12.46 1.14
N GLY A 4 15.05 11.95 -0.06
CA GLY A 4 13.67 11.74 -0.52
C GLY A 4 12.83 10.94 0.47
N ASN A 5 11.52 11.20 0.48
CA ASN A 5 10.55 10.46 1.30
C ASN A 5 10.48 8.96 0.94
N PHE A 6 11.09 8.55 -0.18
CA PHE A 6 11.27 7.16 -0.58
C PHE A 6 12.13 6.38 0.42
N LYS A 7 11.72 5.13 0.66
CA LYS A 7 12.46 4.10 1.36
C LYS A 7 12.36 2.80 0.56
N TYR A 8 13.50 2.26 0.15
CA TYR A 8 13.52 0.93 -0.40
C TYR A 8 13.02 -0.08 0.65
N PHE A 9 12.10 -0.95 0.24
CA PHE A 9 11.51 -1.96 1.11
C PHE A 9 11.15 -3.21 0.31
N GLN A 10 11.90 -4.29 0.56
CA GLN A 10 11.66 -5.62 0.03
C GLN A 10 11.61 -6.64 1.20
N PRO A 11 10.41 -6.97 1.71
CA PRO A 11 10.23 -7.95 2.77
C PRO A 11 10.38 -9.40 2.27
N ASN A 12 10.27 -9.65 0.97
CA ASN A 12 10.54 -10.97 0.39
C ASN A 12 12.05 -11.22 0.29
N LYS A 13 12.63 -11.83 1.32
CA LYS A 13 14.08 -12.11 1.38
C LYS A 13 14.59 -13.02 0.27
N LEU A 14 13.71 -13.74 -0.43
CA LEU A 14 14.07 -14.63 -1.54
C LEU A 14 13.98 -13.93 -2.90
N ASP A 15 13.32 -12.76 -2.99
CA ASP A 15 13.29 -11.95 -4.21
C ASP A 15 14.47 -10.98 -4.27
N LEU A 16 15.64 -11.52 -4.61
CA LEU A 16 16.89 -10.76 -4.63
C LEU A 16 16.97 -9.70 -5.73
N LYS A 17 16.02 -9.67 -6.67
CA LYS A 17 16.05 -8.83 -7.88
C LYS A 17 14.74 -8.09 -8.15
N ASP A 18 13.81 -8.08 -7.21
CA ASP A 18 12.51 -7.43 -7.33
C ASP A 18 11.71 -7.89 -8.57
N ASN A 19 11.75 -9.20 -8.86
CA ASN A 19 11.13 -9.79 -10.04
C ASN A 19 9.64 -10.11 -9.86
N TYR A 20 9.15 -10.22 -8.62
CA TYR A 20 7.81 -10.71 -8.36
C TYR A 20 6.81 -9.57 -8.10
N GLY A 21 5.63 -9.68 -8.71
CA GLY A 21 4.53 -8.73 -8.56
C GLY A 21 3.79 -8.89 -7.24
N ASP A 22 4.42 -8.55 -6.12
CA ASP A 22 3.90 -8.78 -4.76
C ASP A 22 3.40 -7.50 -4.06
N CYS A 23 3.19 -6.40 -4.80
CA CYS A 23 2.95 -5.07 -4.24
C CYS A 23 1.86 -5.01 -3.15
N ALA A 24 0.78 -5.78 -3.28
CA ALA A 24 -0.25 -5.85 -2.24
C ALA A 24 0.30 -6.46 -0.94
N VAL A 25 0.93 -7.64 -1.02
CA VAL A 25 1.58 -8.34 0.09
C VAL A 25 2.63 -7.43 0.72
N ARG A 26 3.51 -6.85 -0.08
CA ARG A 26 4.59 -5.97 0.37
C ARG A 26 4.08 -4.71 1.04
N SER A 27 3.03 -4.09 0.49
CA SER A 27 2.46 -2.88 1.08
C SER A 27 1.80 -3.14 2.44
N ILE A 28 1.07 -4.25 2.60
CA ILE A 28 0.47 -4.61 3.90
C ILE A 28 1.52 -5.09 4.91
N CYS A 29 2.61 -5.75 4.46
CA CYS A 29 3.74 -6.08 5.34
C CYS A 29 4.23 -4.84 6.09
N LYS A 30 4.46 -3.74 5.34
CA LYS A 30 4.97 -2.51 5.94
C LYS A 30 3.94 -1.83 6.84
N ALA A 31 2.69 -1.83 6.40
CA ALA A 31 1.61 -1.10 7.06
C ALA A 31 1.20 -1.72 8.41
N GLU A 32 1.26 -3.05 8.51
CA GLU A 32 0.84 -3.81 9.70
C GLU A 32 2.01 -4.40 10.50
N ASP A 33 3.25 -4.08 10.13
CA ASP A 33 4.48 -4.65 10.72
C ASP A 33 4.51 -6.18 10.71
N LEU A 34 4.15 -6.76 9.55
CA LEU A 34 4.10 -8.21 9.35
C LEU A 34 5.34 -8.72 8.60
N SER A 35 5.68 -9.99 8.83
CA SER A 35 6.60 -10.69 7.95
C SER A 35 5.95 -10.90 6.57
N TRP A 36 6.78 -11.12 5.54
CA TRP A 36 6.28 -11.42 4.20
C TRP A 36 5.38 -12.67 4.19
N LEU A 37 5.75 -13.71 4.95
CA LEU A 37 4.99 -14.95 5.03
C LEU A 37 3.64 -14.74 5.71
N ASP A 38 3.56 -13.95 6.78
CA ASP A 38 2.29 -13.67 7.45
C ASP A 38 1.32 -12.91 6.54
N ALA A 39 1.83 -11.93 5.79
CA ALA A 39 1.06 -11.19 4.80
C ALA A 39 0.62 -12.08 3.62
N TYR A 40 1.50 -12.95 3.15
CA TYR A 40 1.21 -13.90 2.07
C TYR A 40 0.14 -14.92 2.49
N ASP A 41 0.30 -15.52 3.68
CA ASP A 41 -0.65 -16.49 4.24
C ASP A 41 -2.03 -15.88 4.43
N MET A 42 -2.12 -14.60 4.79
CA MET A 42 -3.38 -13.88 4.88
C MET A 42 -4.11 -13.83 3.52
N MET A 43 -3.38 -13.47 2.45
CA MET A 43 -3.93 -13.45 1.09
C MET A 43 -4.33 -14.86 0.63
N TYR A 44 -3.51 -15.86 0.95
CA TYR A 44 -3.76 -17.26 0.61
C TYR A 44 -5.01 -17.81 1.31
N ARG A 45 -5.16 -17.56 2.62
CA ARG A 45 -6.34 -17.98 3.40
C ARG A 45 -7.62 -17.42 2.80
N LEU A 46 -7.67 -16.10 2.57
CA LEU A 46 -8.82 -15.46 1.92
C LEU A 46 -9.10 -16.11 0.56
N SER A 47 -8.08 -16.26 -0.28
CA SER A 47 -8.21 -16.84 -1.62
C SER A 47 -8.88 -18.22 -1.60
N ARG A 48 -8.56 -19.07 -0.61
CA ARG A 48 -9.24 -20.36 -0.45
C ARG A 48 -10.67 -20.23 0.06
N GLU A 49 -10.90 -19.36 1.04
CA GLU A 49 -12.20 -19.20 1.69
C GLU A 49 -13.27 -18.68 0.72
N VAL A 50 -12.92 -17.69 -0.10
CA VAL A 50 -13.87 -17.06 -1.03
C VAL A 50 -13.65 -17.46 -2.49
N GLN A 51 -12.74 -18.41 -2.74
CA GLN A 51 -12.38 -18.92 -4.07
C GLN A 51 -12.01 -17.84 -5.09
N CYS A 52 -11.38 -16.75 -4.65
CA CYS A 52 -10.86 -15.71 -5.54
C CYS A 52 -9.39 -15.97 -5.92
N PRO A 53 -8.88 -15.49 -7.06
CA PRO A 53 -7.46 -15.52 -7.35
C PRO A 53 -6.65 -14.82 -6.25
N MET A 54 -5.52 -15.40 -5.87
CA MET A 54 -4.58 -14.78 -4.93
C MET A 54 -4.15 -13.41 -5.48
N ASN A 55 -3.97 -12.44 -4.57
CA ASN A 55 -3.49 -11.10 -4.91
C ASN A 55 -4.39 -10.31 -5.88
N CYS A 56 -5.65 -10.73 -6.07
CA CYS A 56 -6.60 -9.94 -6.85
C CYS A 56 -7.02 -8.67 -6.09
N LYS A 57 -7.36 -7.61 -6.84
CA LYS A 57 -7.73 -6.31 -6.28
C LYS A 57 -8.84 -6.41 -5.23
N SER A 58 -9.95 -7.05 -5.58
CA SER A 58 -11.12 -7.17 -4.69
C SER A 58 -10.80 -7.93 -3.41
N GLY A 59 -10.00 -8.99 -3.47
CA GLY A 59 -9.56 -9.74 -2.30
C GLY A 59 -8.65 -8.92 -1.39
N PHE A 60 -7.68 -8.20 -1.96
CA PHE A 60 -6.80 -7.33 -1.17
C PHE A 60 -7.57 -6.18 -0.50
N GLU A 61 -8.47 -5.52 -1.23
CA GLU A 61 -9.31 -4.46 -0.69
C GLU A 61 -10.26 -4.97 0.41
N TYR A 62 -10.70 -6.24 0.34
CA TYR A 62 -11.45 -6.88 1.42
C TYR A 62 -10.60 -7.01 2.69
N ILE A 63 -9.37 -7.52 2.58
CA ILE A 63 -8.42 -7.62 3.72
C ILE A 63 -8.18 -6.26 4.37
N LEU A 64 -8.02 -5.20 3.57
CA LEU A 64 -7.84 -3.85 4.10
C LEU A 64 -9.06 -3.40 4.91
N LYS A 65 -10.29 -3.64 4.43
CA LYS A 65 -11.51 -3.32 5.17
C LYS A 65 -11.60 -4.08 6.49
N GLU A 66 -11.38 -5.39 6.47
CA GLU A 66 -11.41 -6.23 7.68
C GLU A 66 -10.36 -5.80 8.72
N ARG A 67 -9.26 -5.19 8.25
CA ARG A 67 -8.22 -4.62 9.11
C ARG A 67 -8.47 -3.18 9.54
N GLY A 68 -9.67 -2.63 9.34
CA GLY A 68 -10.01 -1.28 9.78
C GLY A 68 -9.37 -0.18 8.92
N TYR A 69 -9.13 -0.45 7.64
CA TYR A 69 -8.81 0.61 6.69
C TYR A 69 -10.07 1.17 6.04
N THR A 70 -10.12 2.48 5.89
CA THR A 70 -11.16 3.18 5.12
C THR A 70 -10.61 3.69 3.80
N TYR A 71 -11.40 3.55 2.74
CA TYR A 71 -11.00 3.99 1.40
C TYR A 71 -11.44 5.42 1.10
N ALA A 72 -10.54 6.21 0.55
CA ALA A 72 -10.81 7.53 -0.01
C ALA A 72 -10.39 7.58 -1.49
N GLY A 73 -11.36 7.78 -2.37
CA GLY A 73 -11.14 7.94 -3.80
C GLY A 73 -10.62 9.33 -4.17
N ILE A 74 -9.75 9.40 -5.18
CA ILE A 74 -9.26 10.67 -5.74
C ILE A 74 -9.90 10.91 -7.10
N SER A 75 -10.54 12.08 -7.23
CA SER A 75 -11.25 12.49 -8.43
C SER A 75 -10.36 12.48 -9.68
N ASN A 76 -10.96 12.12 -10.81
CA ASN A 76 -10.37 12.22 -12.16
C ASN A 76 -11.04 13.30 -13.00
N LYS A 77 -11.81 14.22 -12.38
CA LYS A 77 -12.55 15.27 -13.08
C LYS A 77 -11.58 16.13 -13.91
N LYS A 78 -11.96 16.41 -15.17
CA LYS A 78 -11.21 17.29 -16.07
C LYS A 78 -10.89 18.62 -15.37
N GLY A 79 -9.61 19.02 -15.40
CA GLY A 79 -9.11 20.23 -14.74
C GLY A 79 -8.61 20.02 -13.30
N SER A 80 -8.83 18.84 -12.70
CA SER A 80 -8.21 18.47 -11.43
C SER A 80 -6.93 17.67 -11.66
N ARG A 81 -5.89 17.94 -10.85
CA ARG A 81 -4.63 17.20 -10.87
C ARG A 81 -4.62 16.19 -9.73
N ARG A 82 -4.39 14.92 -10.05
CA ARG A 82 -4.17 13.87 -9.04
C ARG A 82 -2.85 14.15 -8.31
N PRO A 83 -2.80 14.02 -6.97
CA PRO A 83 -1.54 14.08 -6.24
C PRO A 83 -0.65 12.91 -6.66
N ARG A 84 0.66 13.12 -6.62
CA ARG A 84 1.65 12.05 -6.78
C ARG A 84 2.01 11.42 -5.43
N VAL A 85 2.55 10.20 -5.42
CA VAL A 85 2.97 9.48 -4.20
C VAL A 85 3.85 10.34 -3.30
N LYS A 86 4.89 10.98 -3.85
CA LYS A 86 5.79 11.84 -3.08
C LYS A 86 5.10 13.08 -2.50
N GLU A 87 4.12 13.62 -3.21
CA GLU A 87 3.35 14.80 -2.77
C GLU A 87 2.41 14.41 -1.63
N PHE A 88 1.73 13.27 -1.77
CA PHE A 88 0.85 12.71 -0.76
C PHE A 88 1.62 12.44 0.54
N ALA A 89 2.75 11.73 0.46
CA ALA A 89 3.58 11.42 1.63
C ALA A 89 4.08 12.70 2.32
N ARG A 90 4.51 13.73 1.57
CA ARG A 90 4.95 15.00 2.16
C ARG A 90 3.84 15.74 2.92
N GLN A 91 2.60 15.62 2.45
CA GLN A 91 1.43 16.27 3.06
C GLN A 91 0.88 15.49 4.25
N HIS A 92 1.05 14.16 4.28
CA HIS A 92 0.57 13.27 5.33
C HIS A 92 1.76 12.76 6.16
N LYS A 93 2.21 13.60 7.11
CA LYS A 93 3.39 13.33 7.94
C LYS A 93 3.17 12.27 9.03
N GLU A 94 1.92 11.90 9.27
CA GLU A 94 1.51 10.96 10.31
C GLU A 94 0.45 10.01 9.75
N GLY A 95 0.48 8.78 10.26
CA GLY A 95 -0.48 7.73 9.95
C GLY A 95 0.01 6.75 8.88
N THR A 96 -0.77 5.69 8.70
CA THR A 96 -0.47 4.59 7.77
C THR A 96 -1.51 4.53 6.65
N TYR A 97 -1.01 4.46 5.42
CA TYR A 97 -1.81 4.49 4.19
C TYR A 97 -1.33 3.44 3.19
N ILE A 98 -2.27 2.82 2.47
CA ILE A 98 -1.98 2.05 1.26
C ILE A 98 -2.47 2.86 0.06
N LEU A 99 -1.54 3.41 -0.71
CA LEU A 99 -1.82 4.22 -1.88
C LEU A 99 -2.15 3.33 -3.07
N VAL A 100 -3.20 3.69 -3.79
CA VAL A 100 -3.62 2.99 -5.01
C VAL A 100 -3.16 3.79 -6.21
N VAL A 101 -2.27 3.24 -7.03
CA VAL A 101 -1.83 3.82 -8.30
C VAL A 101 -2.11 2.84 -9.45
N ALA A 102 -1.71 3.18 -10.67
CA ALA A 102 -1.95 2.31 -11.83
C ALA A 102 -1.32 0.92 -11.63
N ASN A 103 -2.16 -0.11 -11.48
CA ASN A 103 -1.77 -1.52 -11.31
C ASN A 103 -0.75 -1.79 -10.19
N HIS A 104 -0.72 -0.95 -9.15
CA HIS A 104 0.28 -1.05 -8.10
C HIS A 104 -0.23 -0.46 -6.77
N TYR A 105 0.29 -1.00 -5.66
CA TYR A 105 0.03 -0.52 -4.31
C TYR A 105 1.34 -0.09 -3.65
N VAL A 106 1.28 1.02 -2.92
CA VAL A 106 2.45 1.58 -2.22
C VAL A 106 2.08 1.86 -0.77
N CYS A 107 2.87 1.38 0.18
CA CYS A 107 2.69 1.77 1.58
C CYS A 107 3.28 3.17 1.79
N SER A 108 2.49 4.08 2.38
CA SER A 108 2.96 5.36 2.90
C SER A 108 2.73 5.39 4.41
N GLN A 109 3.77 5.64 5.18
CA GLN A 109 3.72 5.67 6.64
C GLN A 109 4.61 6.81 7.16
N ASP A 110 4.01 7.67 7.99
CA ASP A 110 4.67 8.80 8.67
C ASP A 110 5.52 9.67 7.73
N GLY A 111 4.86 10.09 6.64
CA GLY A 111 5.42 10.92 5.60
C GLY A 111 6.49 10.26 4.73
N LYS A 112 6.73 8.95 4.86
CA LYS A 112 7.62 8.17 3.97
C LYS A 112 6.80 7.21 3.13
N TYR A 113 7.32 6.79 1.99
CA TYR A 113 6.72 5.72 1.19
C TYR A 113 7.72 4.59 0.91
N TYR A 114 7.21 3.38 0.89
CA TYR A 114 7.98 2.14 0.94
C TYR A 114 7.65 1.27 -0.27
N ASP A 115 8.67 0.99 -1.07
CA ASP A 115 8.54 0.26 -2.33
C ASP A 115 9.90 -0.30 -2.78
N THR A 116 9.94 -1.09 -3.86
CA THR A 116 11.18 -1.66 -4.44
C THR A 116 11.81 -0.70 -5.44
N TRP A 117 11.08 0.33 -5.86
CA TRP A 117 11.55 1.39 -6.74
C TRP A 117 10.93 2.73 -6.32
N ASP A 118 11.52 3.85 -6.74
CA ASP A 118 10.97 5.16 -6.39
C ASP A 118 9.69 5.46 -7.18
N SER A 119 8.55 5.03 -6.64
CA SER A 119 7.21 5.28 -7.17
C SER A 119 6.69 6.70 -6.93
N GLY A 120 7.55 7.62 -6.51
CA GLY A 120 7.20 8.98 -6.10
C GLY A 120 6.43 9.79 -7.14
N GLU A 121 6.65 9.54 -8.44
CA GLU A 121 5.97 10.25 -9.54
C GLU A 121 4.60 9.66 -9.94
N CYS A 122 4.22 8.50 -9.41
CA CYS A 122 2.95 7.86 -9.73
C CYS A 122 1.75 8.67 -9.23
N CYS A 123 0.75 8.82 -10.09
CA CYS A 123 -0.50 9.50 -9.75
C CYS A 123 -1.43 8.57 -8.96
N LEU A 124 -1.97 9.08 -7.86
CA LEU A 124 -2.92 8.33 -7.04
C LEU A 124 -4.30 8.25 -7.70
N TYR A 125 -4.93 7.07 -7.57
CA TYR A 125 -6.35 6.84 -7.85
C TYR A 125 -7.19 6.92 -6.58
N GLY A 126 -6.57 6.67 -5.43
CA GLY A 126 -7.15 6.76 -4.11
C GLY A 126 -6.15 6.24 -3.08
N TYR A 127 -6.59 6.10 -1.84
CA TYR A 127 -5.80 5.52 -0.77
C TYR A 127 -6.70 4.85 0.26
N TRP A 128 -6.16 3.84 0.92
CA TRP A 128 -6.71 3.26 2.13
C TRP A 128 -5.98 3.87 3.32
N LYS A 129 -6.72 4.34 4.33
CA LYS A 129 -6.16 4.89 5.57
C LYS A 129 -6.46 3.96 6.73
N LYS A 130 -5.45 3.56 7.49
CA LYS A 130 -5.64 2.83 8.75
C LYS A 130 -6.27 3.77 9.78
N GLU A 131 -7.39 3.36 10.37
CA GLU A 131 -7.91 4.09 11.53
C GLU A 131 -6.97 3.90 12.71
N GLU A 132 -6.61 5.00 13.39
CA GLU A 132 -5.87 4.90 14.63
C GLU A 132 -6.78 4.25 15.68
N GLU A 133 -6.29 3.19 16.32
CA GLU A 133 -6.97 2.67 17.50
C GLU A 133 -7.06 3.81 18.51
N LYS A 134 -8.29 4.22 18.83
CA LYS A 134 -8.52 5.10 19.98
C LYS A 134 -8.00 4.34 21.19
N LYS A 135 -6.81 4.70 21.67
CA LYS A 135 -6.34 4.28 22.98
C LYS A 135 -7.38 4.76 23.99
N ALA A 136 -8.16 3.81 24.52
CA ALA A 136 -9.06 4.04 25.63
C ALA A 136 -8.27 4.34 26.90
#